data_AF-A0A554N542-F1
#
_entry.id   AF-A0A554N542-F1
#
_cell.length_a   1.000
_cell.length_b   1.000
_cell.length_c   1.000
_cell.angle_alpha   90.00
_cell.angle_beta   90.00
_cell.angle_gamma   90.00
#
_symmetry.space_group_name_H-M   'P 1'
#
loop_
_entity.id
_entity.type
_entity.pdbx_description
1 polymer ?
#
loop_
_entity_poly.entity_id
_entity_poly.type
_entity_poly.pdbx_seq_one_letter_code
_entity_poly.pdbx_strand_id
1 'polypeptide(L)'
;MFGRRSKPDRSTQQFHQADSGAQLFAQLLTETRADPETLFTIEVVDHGWPGRDLDERARQLRRTRVPRTPLAAPDPRGPSTPSGTASVFYPCSRAPFAAAAGDVFLISDGAGGVLLGHVISEHFDAVYVAVFQRPEEVPPPADPLVVLATQPVIAGLTLPARFQPGMWEVVGTTTPDSDRLLPAYSWGTATDVEHVTDFSGKRSRPASEVEAETVPHRMVVSPFFVDIAVRAVVGLVDWHPDFEHLRYRATPRSVDLFPRT
;
A
#
# COMPACT_ATOMS: atom_id res chain seq x y z
N MET A 1 -40.49 12.12 56.98
CA MET A 1 -40.01 10.76 56.65
C MET A 1 -39.62 10.73 55.18
N PHE A 2 -38.58 9.95 54.88
CA PHE A 2 -37.70 9.94 53.71
C PHE A 2 -38.29 10.25 52.32
N GLY A 3 -37.56 11.09 51.59
CA GLY A 3 -37.76 11.36 50.17
C GLY A 3 -37.15 10.30 49.25
N ARG A 4 -37.73 10.15 48.07
CA ARG A 4 -37.12 9.52 46.91
C ARG A 4 -36.85 10.59 45.85
N ARG A 5 -35.56 10.81 45.57
CA ARG A 5 -35.10 11.45 44.33
C ARG A 5 -34.99 10.36 43.27
N SER A 6 -35.75 10.47 42.18
CA SER A 6 -35.42 9.79 40.92
C SER A 6 -34.76 10.81 40.00
N LYS A 7 -33.50 10.55 39.63
CA LYS A 7 -32.79 11.23 38.54
C LYS A 7 -33.36 10.74 37.20
N PRO A 8 -33.46 11.59 36.16
CA PRO A 8 -33.56 11.11 34.80
C PRO A 8 -32.19 10.62 34.31
N ASP A 9 -32.24 9.46 33.65
CA ASP A 9 -31.12 8.74 33.09
C ASP A 9 -30.59 9.44 31.83
N ARG A 10 -29.26 9.50 31.70
CA ARG A 10 -28.55 9.90 30.48
C ARG A 10 -28.45 8.67 29.61
N SER A 11 -29.24 8.58 28.54
CA SER A 11 -29.03 7.57 27.48
C SER A 11 -29.68 8.04 26.18
N THR A 12 -28.95 8.83 25.40
CA THR A 12 -29.15 9.03 23.96
C THR A 12 -27.86 9.61 23.40
N GLN A 13 -26.85 8.76 23.26
CA GLN A 13 -25.66 9.12 22.48
C GLN A 13 -24.95 7.86 21.99
N GLN A 14 -25.63 7.05 21.17
CA GLN A 14 -24.99 5.94 20.46
C GLN A 14 -25.91 5.39 19.38
N PHE A 15 -26.19 6.15 18.31
CA PHE A 15 -26.75 5.61 17.05
C PHE A 15 -26.58 6.60 15.86
N HIS A 16 -25.42 7.27 15.75
CA HIS A 16 -25.13 8.13 14.59
C HIS A 16 -23.77 7.90 13.93
N GLN A 17 -22.98 6.91 14.35
CA GLN A 17 -21.62 6.71 13.81
C GLN A 17 -21.53 5.65 12.69
N ALA A 18 -22.52 4.76 12.56
CA ALA A 18 -22.52 3.73 11.52
C ALA A 18 -23.02 4.23 10.15
N ASP A 19 -23.74 5.35 10.12
CA ASP A 19 -24.34 5.90 8.89
C ASP A 19 -23.32 6.66 8.01
N SER A 20 -22.28 7.24 8.61
CA SER A 20 -21.35 8.12 7.89
C SER A 20 -20.38 7.38 6.96
N GLY A 21 -19.93 6.17 7.33
CA GLY A 21 -19.00 5.38 6.51
C GLY A 21 -19.64 4.81 5.25
N ALA A 22 -20.86 4.27 5.36
CA ALA A 22 -21.62 3.77 4.22
C ALA A 22 -22.06 4.89 3.27
N GLN A 23 -22.38 6.08 3.82
CA GLN A 23 -22.74 7.25 3.02
C GLN A 23 -21.55 7.85 2.28
N LEU A 24 -20.36 7.93 2.92
CA LEU A 24 -19.11 8.30 2.23
C LEU A 24 -18.76 7.29 1.13
N PHE A 25 -18.88 5.99 1.41
CA PHE A 25 -18.65 4.94 0.41
C PHE A 25 -19.62 5.05 -0.78
N ALA A 26 -20.91 5.27 -0.53
CA ALA A 26 -21.92 5.46 -1.57
C ALA A 26 -21.73 6.77 -2.36
N GLN A 27 -21.37 7.86 -1.68
CA GLN A 27 -21.13 9.16 -2.31
C GLN A 27 -19.86 9.12 -3.17
N LEU A 28 -18.80 8.46 -2.70
CA LEU A 28 -17.56 8.24 -3.44
C LEU A 28 -17.76 7.32 -4.66
N LEU A 29 -18.58 6.26 -4.53
CA LEU A 29 -18.97 5.41 -5.66
C LEU A 29 -19.77 6.17 -6.72
N THR A 30 -20.52 7.21 -6.32
CA THR A 30 -21.32 8.02 -7.25
C THR A 30 -20.46 9.01 -8.04
N GLU A 31 -19.33 9.46 -7.48
CA GLU A 31 -18.39 10.38 -8.15
C GLU A 31 -17.42 9.68 -9.12
N THR A 32 -17.10 8.40 -8.88
CA THR A 32 -16.44 7.54 -9.86
C THR A 32 -17.48 6.91 -10.78
N ARG A 33 -17.56 7.32 -12.06
CA ARG A 33 -18.36 6.65 -13.11
C ARG A 33 -17.91 5.20 -13.36
N ALA A 34 -18.12 4.30 -12.41
CA ALA A 34 -17.91 2.87 -12.55
C ALA A 34 -19.14 2.15 -12.01
N ASP A 35 -19.68 1.25 -12.83
CA ASP A 35 -20.88 0.46 -12.61
C ASP A 35 -20.79 -0.38 -11.31
N PRO A 36 -21.70 -0.19 -10.33
CA PRO A 36 -21.62 -0.83 -9.01
C PRO A 36 -21.84 -2.35 -9.04
N GLU A 37 -22.36 -2.93 -10.12
CA GLU A 37 -22.68 -4.37 -10.18
C GLU A 37 -21.49 -5.25 -10.65
N THR A 38 -20.32 -4.66 -10.97
CA THR A 38 -19.15 -5.41 -11.48
C THR A 38 -17.95 -5.46 -10.50
N LEU A 39 -18.06 -4.87 -9.30
CA LEU A 39 -16.92 -4.76 -8.38
C LEU A 39 -17.12 -5.55 -7.08
N PHE A 40 -16.64 -6.80 -7.15
CA PHE A 40 -16.03 -7.60 -6.08
C PHE A 40 -16.80 -7.75 -4.76
N THR A 41 -17.46 -8.91 -4.62
CA THR A 41 -17.64 -9.59 -3.33
C THR A 41 -16.26 -9.86 -2.72
N ILE A 42 -15.93 -9.20 -1.60
CA ILE A 42 -14.75 -9.54 -0.79
C ILE A 42 -15.14 -10.73 0.09
N GLU A 43 -14.75 -11.94 -0.31
CA GLU A 43 -14.75 -13.06 0.62
C GLU A 43 -13.58 -12.90 1.58
N VAL A 44 -13.88 -12.88 2.88
CA VAL A 44 -12.87 -13.00 3.94
C VAL A 44 -12.33 -14.42 3.88
N VAL A 45 -11.16 -14.59 3.25
CA VAL A 45 -10.49 -15.90 3.22
C VAL A 45 -9.68 -16.06 4.50
N ASP A 46 -10.21 -16.90 5.40
CA ASP A 46 -9.50 -17.37 6.59
C ASP A 46 -8.40 -18.36 6.15
N HIS A 47 -7.16 -17.89 6.08
CA HIS A 47 -6.03 -18.71 5.64
C HIS A 47 -5.42 -19.49 6.79
N GLY A 48 -6.03 -20.64 7.10
CA GLY A 48 -5.31 -21.77 7.67
C GLY A 48 -4.22 -22.26 6.70
N TRP A 49 -2.96 -22.12 7.09
CA TRP A 49 -1.73 -22.80 6.61
C TRP A 49 -1.74 -23.44 5.20
N PRO A 50 -0.98 -22.91 4.20
CA PRO A 50 -0.93 -23.46 2.85
C PRO A 50 0.26 -24.43 2.69
N GLY A 51 -0.02 -25.74 2.59
CA GLY A 51 1.04 -26.77 2.52
C GLY A 51 1.06 -27.69 1.29
N ARG A 52 0.02 -27.74 0.44
CA ARG A 52 -0.02 -28.75 -0.65
C ARG A 52 -0.69 -28.36 -1.96
N ASP A 53 -1.53 -27.33 -1.99
CA ASP A 53 -2.45 -27.10 -3.12
C ASP A 53 -1.85 -26.28 -4.28
N LEU A 54 -0.82 -25.46 -4.01
CA LEU A 54 -0.20 -24.60 -5.03
C LEU A 54 0.68 -25.38 -6.04
N ASP A 55 1.33 -26.46 -5.59
CA ASP A 55 2.16 -27.30 -6.44
C ASP A 55 1.36 -28.11 -7.46
N GLU A 56 0.08 -28.36 -7.18
CA GLU A 56 -0.82 -29.11 -8.05
C GLU A 56 -1.37 -28.20 -9.17
N ARG A 57 -1.77 -26.97 -8.81
CA ARG A 57 -2.16 -25.93 -9.78
C ARG A 57 -1.03 -25.51 -10.72
N ALA A 58 0.21 -25.41 -10.22
CA ALA A 58 1.38 -25.08 -11.05
C ALA A 58 1.71 -26.17 -12.08
N ARG A 59 1.43 -27.45 -11.78
CA ARG A 59 1.62 -28.57 -12.74
C ARG A 59 0.55 -28.58 -13.82
N GLN A 60 -0.66 -28.14 -13.51
CA GLN A 60 -1.79 -28.15 -14.44
C GLN A 60 -1.61 -27.11 -15.55
N LEU A 61 -1.07 -25.93 -15.22
CA LEU A 61 -0.78 -24.87 -16.18
C LEU A 61 0.38 -25.18 -17.14
N ARG A 62 1.27 -26.13 -16.79
CA ARG A 62 2.35 -26.59 -17.69
C ARG A 62 1.87 -27.55 -18.79
N ARG A 63 0.65 -28.09 -18.70
CA ARG A 63 0.10 -29.03 -19.69
C ARG A 63 -0.59 -28.36 -20.87
N THR A 64 -0.98 -27.10 -20.76
CA THR A 64 -1.60 -26.32 -21.84
C THR A 64 -0.52 -25.59 -22.66
N ARG A 65 -0.02 -26.24 -23.73
CA ARG A 65 0.87 -25.63 -24.72
C ARG A 65 0.11 -24.61 -25.57
N VAL A 66 0.54 -23.34 -25.54
CA VAL A 66 0.25 -22.35 -26.60
C VAL A 66 1.57 -22.07 -27.34
N PRO A 67 1.63 -22.19 -28.68
CA PRO A 67 2.87 -21.99 -29.42
C PRO A 67 3.23 -20.50 -29.51
N ARG A 68 4.50 -20.16 -29.22
CA ARG A 68 5.09 -18.82 -29.40
C ARG A 68 5.90 -18.78 -30.69
N THR A 69 5.58 -17.84 -31.58
CA THR A 69 6.36 -17.49 -32.78
C THR A 69 7.54 -16.59 -32.39
N PRO A 70 8.76 -16.75 -32.94
CA PRO A 70 9.92 -15.93 -32.55
C PRO A 70 9.95 -14.58 -33.27
N LEU A 71 10.22 -13.50 -32.52
CA LEU A 71 10.47 -12.15 -33.04
C LEU A 71 11.99 -11.98 -33.30
N ALA A 72 12.33 -11.42 -34.47
CA ALA A 72 13.71 -11.26 -34.95
C ALA A 72 14.54 -10.25 -34.14
N ALA A 73 15.85 -10.48 -34.06
CA ALA A 73 16.82 -9.68 -33.32
C ALA A 73 17.23 -8.39 -34.08
N PRO A 74 17.49 -7.26 -33.40
CA PRO A 74 18.08 -6.07 -34.02
C PRO A 74 19.62 -6.05 -33.98
N ASP A 75 20.19 -5.42 -35.02
CA ASP A 75 21.60 -5.29 -35.43
C ASP A 75 22.44 -4.38 -34.50
N PRO A 76 23.72 -4.68 -34.19
CA PRO A 76 24.54 -3.89 -33.28
C PRO A 76 25.52 -2.98 -34.04
N ARG A 77 25.27 -1.66 -34.10
CA ARG A 77 26.30 -0.67 -34.48
C ARG A 77 25.95 0.81 -34.11
N GLY A 78 26.19 1.16 -32.84
CA GLY A 78 26.61 2.48 -32.29
C GLY A 78 25.80 3.78 -32.55
N PRO A 79 26.17 4.95 -31.97
CA PRO A 79 27.33 5.26 -31.10
C PRO A 79 26.97 5.93 -29.73
N SER A 80 28.04 6.27 -29.03
CA SER A 80 28.25 6.65 -27.62
C SER A 80 27.67 7.98 -27.08
N THR A 81 27.57 8.00 -25.74
CA THR A 81 27.12 8.98 -24.73
C THR A 81 27.60 10.44 -24.89
N PRO A 82 26.92 11.37 -24.18
CA PRO A 82 27.63 12.11 -23.13
C PRO A 82 26.95 12.10 -21.76
N SER A 83 27.82 12.21 -20.77
CA SER A 83 27.64 12.24 -19.32
C SER A 83 26.71 13.36 -18.83
N GLY A 84 25.93 13.06 -17.79
CA GLY A 84 25.05 13.99 -17.08
C GLY A 84 23.68 13.37 -16.78
N THR A 85 23.64 12.21 -16.12
CA THR A 85 22.36 11.53 -15.82
C THR A 85 21.64 12.25 -14.68
N ALA A 86 20.83 13.26 -15.02
CA ALA A 86 19.51 13.29 -14.42
C ALA A 86 18.87 11.95 -14.77
N SER A 87 18.52 11.14 -13.78
CA SER A 87 17.79 9.89 -14.02
C SER A 87 16.44 10.25 -14.61
N VAL A 88 16.32 10.20 -15.93
CA VAL A 88 15.05 10.48 -16.60
C VAL A 88 14.17 9.25 -16.42
N PHE A 89 13.18 9.38 -15.55
CA PHE A 89 12.11 8.43 -15.36
C PHE A 89 11.17 8.51 -16.57
N TYR A 90 11.06 7.43 -17.34
CA TYR A 90 10.16 7.28 -18.48
C TYR A 90 9.06 6.29 -18.14
N PRO A 91 7.82 6.48 -18.64
CA PRO A 91 6.77 5.48 -18.55
C PRO A 91 7.30 4.10 -18.93
N CYS A 92 7.38 3.22 -17.94
CA CYS A 92 7.79 1.85 -18.16
C CYS A 92 6.56 1.03 -18.55
N SER A 93 6.64 0.33 -19.68
CA SER A 93 5.58 -0.58 -20.11
C SER A 93 5.54 -1.79 -19.16
N ARG A 94 4.71 -1.71 -18.12
CA ARG A 94 4.36 -2.82 -17.23
C ARG A 94 3.08 -3.50 -17.72
N ALA A 95 2.96 -4.80 -17.45
CA ALA A 95 1.66 -5.46 -17.59
C ALA A 95 0.66 -4.80 -16.61
N PRO A 96 -0.60 -4.58 -17.01
CA PRO A 96 -1.62 -4.08 -16.10
C PRO A 96 -1.74 -4.96 -14.85
N PHE A 97 -2.01 -4.34 -13.71
CA PHE A 97 -2.12 -4.97 -12.39
C PHE A 97 -0.83 -5.62 -11.88
N ALA A 98 0.31 -5.33 -12.50
CA ALA A 98 1.61 -5.81 -12.06
C ALA A 98 2.45 -4.67 -11.47
N ALA A 99 2.97 -4.92 -10.27
CA ALA A 99 3.94 -4.08 -9.59
C ALA A 99 5.03 -5.01 -9.01
N ALA A 100 6.27 -4.54 -8.96
CA ALA A 100 7.33 -5.25 -8.24
C ALA A 100 8.16 -4.30 -7.38
N ALA A 101 8.86 -4.86 -6.41
CA ALA A 101 9.81 -4.12 -5.59
C ALA A 101 10.77 -3.31 -6.47
N GLY A 102 10.89 -2.02 -6.15
CA GLY A 102 11.71 -1.05 -6.87
C GLY A 102 10.96 -0.20 -7.89
N ASP A 103 9.72 -0.51 -8.26
CA ASP A 103 8.92 0.32 -9.17
C ASP A 103 8.65 1.70 -8.57
N VAL A 104 9.02 2.74 -9.31
CA VAL A 104 8.68 4.14 -9.02
C VAL A 104 7.49 4.53 -9.87
N PHE A 105 6.45 5.07 -9.26
CA PHE A 105 5.19 5.36 -9.93
C PHE A 105 4.61 6.72 -9.55
N LEU A 106 3.67 7.22 -10.34
CA LEU A 106 2.97 8.47 -10.07
C LEU A 106 1.52 8.19 -9.64
N ILE A 107 1.05 8.96 -8.66
CA ILE A 107 -0.36 8.98 -8.24
C ILE A 107 -0.89 10.39 -8.45
N SER A 108 -1.95 10.56 -9.25
CA SER A 108 -2.59 11.88 -9.40
C SER A 108 -3.36 12.26 -8.13
N ASP A 109 -3.26 13.52 -7.73
CA ASP A 109 -4.09 14.08 -6.66
C ASP A 109 -5.51 14.46 -7.12
N GLY A 110 -5.79 14.41 -8.43
CA GLY A 110 -7.09 14.81 -9.01
C GLY A 110 -7.27 16.32 -9.21
N ALA A 111 -6.35 17.17 -8.75
CA ALA A 111 -6.33 18.62 -8.97
C ALA A 111 -5.25 19.06 -9.98
N GLY A 112 -4.62 18.10 -10.66
CA GLY A 112 -3.57 18.33 -11.66
C GLY A 112 -2.15 18.20 -11.11
N GLY A 113 -1.99 17.89 -9.82
CA GLY A 113 -0.73 17.49 -9.22
C GLY A 113 -0.54 15.97 -9.23
N VAL A 114 0.68 15.56 -8.89
CA VAL A 114 1.06 14.16 -8.73
C VAL A 114 1.97 14.00 -7.53
N LEU A 115 1.82 12.88 -6.83
CA LEU A 115 2.75 12.41 -5.81
C LEU A 115 3.57 11.24 -6.35
N LEU A 116 4.76 11.06 -5.79
CA LEU A 116 5.68 10.01 -6.19
C LEU A 116 5.50 8.80 -5.27
N GLY A 117 5.22 7.65 -5.84
CA GLY A 117 5.16 6.37 -5.15
C GLY A 117 6.39 5.51 -5.42
N HIS A 118 6.72 4.63 -4.47
CA HIS A 118 7.75 3.60 -4.61
C HIS A 118 7.24 2.30 -4.01
N VAL A 119 7.30 1.22 -4.80
CA VAL A 119 7.04 -0.13 -4.31
C VAL A 119 8.28 -0.61 -3.56
N ILE A 120 8.18 -0.77 -2.24
CA ILE A 120 9.32 -1.13 -1.40
C ILE A 120 9.51 -2.64 -1.37
N SER A 121 8.41 -3.39 -1.31
CA SER A 121 8.44 -4.85 -1.26
C SER A 121 7.12 -5.47 -1.70
N GLU A 122 7.18 -6.73 -2.09
CA GLU A 122 6.04 -7.59 -2.40
C GLU A 122 5.77 -8.49 -1.19
N HIS A 123 4.50 -8.71 -0.87
CA HIS A 123 4.07 -9.57 0.23
C HIS A 123 2.81 -10.35 -0.18
N PHE A 124 2.99 -11.62 -0.52
CA PHE A 124 1.96 -12.43 -1.19
C PHE A 124 1.45 -11.71 -2.45
N ASP A 125 0.13 -11.50 -2.56
CA ASP A 125 -0.50 -10.79 -3.68
C ASP A 125 -0.61 -9.26 -3.47
N ALA A 126 -0.04 -8.75 -2.37
CA ALA A 126 -0.02 -7.34 -2.05
C ALA A 126 1.38 -6.74 -2.27
N VAL A 127 1.41 -5.42 -2.41
CA VAL A 127 2.63 -4.61 -2.47
C VAL A 127 2.64 -3.61 -1.34
N TYR A 128 3.79 -3.46 -0.68
CA TYR A 128 3.99 -2.36 0.27
C TYR A 128 4.52 -1.16 -0.49
N VAL A 129 3.73 -0.08 -0.47
CA VAL A 129 4.05 1.15 -1.15
C VAL A 129 4.40 2.23 -0.14
N ALA A 130 5.31 3.12 -0.50
CA ALA A 130 5.55 4.38 0.17
C ALA A 130 5.27 5.51 -0.82
N VAL A 131 4.53 6.53 -0.40
CA VAL A 131 4.20 7.70 -1.22
C VAL A 131 4.84 8.93 -0.59
N PHE A 132 5.43 9.77 -1.43
CA PHE A 132 6.25 10.91 -1.08
C PHE A 132 5.65 12.17 -1.69
N GLN A 133 5.59 13.21 -0.87
CA GLN A 133 5.29 14.56 -1.32
C GLN A 133 6.60 15.31 -1.56
N ARG A 134 6.69 16.03 -2.68
CA ARG A 134 7.82 16.92 -2.94
C ARG A 134 7.83 18.03 -1.87
N PRO A 135 8.95 18.26 -1.16
CA PRO A 135 9.08 19.41 -0.27
C PRO A 135 8.87 20.73 -1.02
N GLU A 136 8.35 21.76 -0.34
CA GLU A 136 8.11 23.08 -0.95
C GLU A 136 9.41 23.75 -1.39
N GLU A 137 10.52 23.47 -0.69
CA GLU A 137 11.83 24.04 -0.95
C GLU A 137 12.51 23.45 -2.20
N VAL A 138 12.02 22.32 -2.72
CA VAL A 138 12.57 21.68 -3.92
C VAL A 138 11.79 22.18 -5.15
N PRO A 139 12.42 22.99 -6.03
CA PRO A 139 11.73 23.56 -7.19
C PRO A 139 11.38 22.49 -8.24
N PRO A 140 10.28 22.67 -9.00
CA PRO A 140 9.96 21.82 -10.13
C PRO A 140 10.85 22.11 -11.36
N PRO A 141 11.20 21.09 -12.19
CA PRO A 141 10.97 19.67 -11.93
C PRO A 141 11.96 19.14 -10.88
N ALA A 142 11.45 18.46 -9.86
CA ALA A 142 12.29 17.83 -8.84
C ALA A 142 12.83 16.49 -9.37
N ASP A 143 14.09 16.20 -9.09
CA ASP A 143 14.64 14.86 -9.30
C ASP A 143 13.88 13.85 -8.41
N PRO A 144 13.26 12.80 -8.98
CA PRO A 144 12.55 11.80 -8.20
C PRO A 144 13.43 11.16 -7.11
N LEU A 145 14.73 11.00 -7.33
CA LEU A 145 15.64 10.45 -6.31
C LEU A 145 15.75 11.36 -5.08
N VAL A 146 15.72 12.69 -5.27
CA VAL A 146 15.71 13.66 -4.16
C VAL A 146 14.41 13.53 -3.37
N VAL A 147 13.28 13.34 -4.05
CA VAL A 147 11.98 13.16 -3.40
C VAL A 147 11.92 11.83 -2.64
N LEU A 148 12.41 10.73 -3.22
CA LEU A 148 12.42 9.41 -2.56
C LEU A 148 13.33 9.36 -1.32
N ALA A 149 14.34 10.24 -1.25
CA ALA A 149 15.20 10.37 -0.09
C ALA A 149 14.52 11.06 1.12
N THR A 150 13.34 11.68 0.93
CA THR A 150 12.61 12.33 2.01
C THR A 150 11.79 11.32 2.84
N GLN A 151 11.10 11.81 3.86
CA GLN A 151 10.14 11.02 4.61
C GLN A 151 8.85 10.84 3.78
N PRO A 152 8.35 9.60 3.61
CA PRO A 152 7.06 9.40 2.97
C PRO A 152 5.94 10.00 3.82
N VAL A 153 4.84 10.36 3.15
CA VAL A 153 3.60 10.86 3.77
C VAL A 153 2.59 9.73 4.00
N ILE A 154 2.65 8.70 3.15
CA ILE A 154 1.80 7.51 3.21
C ILE A 154 2.68 6.27 3.07
N ALA A 155 2.41 5.23 3.84
CA ALA A 155 2.97 3.91 3.58
C ALA A 155 2.02 2.80 4.04
N GLY A 156 1.98 1.68 3.31
CA GLY A 156 1.10 0.56 3.66
C GLY A 156 1.06 -0.55 2.64
N LEU A 157 0.51 -1.70 3.03
CA LEU A 157 0.22 -2.81 2.10
C LEU A 157 -1.07 -2.51 1.33
N THR A 158 -1.00 -2.67 0.02
CA THR A 158 -2.15 -2.51 -0.89
C THR A 158 -2.14 -3.55 -2.00
N LEU A 159 -3.29 -3.81 -2.61
CA LEU A 159 -3.38 -4.62 -3.82
C LEU A 159 -2.89 -3.82 -5.05
N PRO A 160 -2.33 -4.49 -6.08
CA PRO A 160 -1.76 -3.82 -7.24
C PRO A 160 -2.80 -3.34 -8.28
N ALA A 161 -4.09 -3.31 -7.92
CA ALA A 161 -5.19 -3.06 -8.85
C ALA A 161 -5.14 -1.67 -9.55
N ARG A 162 -4.43 -0.70 -8.97
CA ARG A 162 -4.23 0.64 -9.56
C ARG A 162 -3.01 0.74 -10.48
N PHE A 163 -2.12 -0.25 -10.53
CA PHE A 163 -0.94 -0.27 -11.43
C PHE A 163 -1.35 -0.62 -12.87
N GLN A 164 -1.99 0.33 -13.53
CA GLN A 164 -2.40 0.24 -14.92
C GLN A 164 -2.23 1.62 -15.57
N PRO A 165 -2.07 1.69 -16.90
CA PRO A 165 -1.95 2.96 -17.60
C PRO A 165 -3.07 3.94 -17.24
N GLY A 166 -2.71 5.19 -16.92
CA GLY A 166 -3.65 6.26 -16.57
C GLY A 166 -4.12 6.31 -15.12
N MET A 167 -3.73 5.34 -14.27
CA MET A 167 -4.05 5.34 -12.84
C MET A 167 -2.76 5.53 -12.03
N TRP A 168 -2.09 4.45 -11.63
CA TRP A 168 -0.73 4.51 -11.07
C TRP A 168 0.27 4.12 -12.14
N GLU A 169 0.86 5.13 -12.77
CA GLU A 169 1.80 4.95 -13.88
C GLU A 169 3.21 4.72 -13.36
N VAL A 170 3.81 3.58 -13.70
CA VAL A 170 5.22 3.30 -13.38
C VAL A 170 6.11 4.11 -14.32
N VAL A 171 6.94 4.97 -13.75
CA VAL A 171 7.84 5.88 -14.48
C VAL A 171 9.30 5.46 -14.39
N GLY A 172 9.61 4.37 -13.70
CA GLY A 172 10.95 3.76 -13.72
C GLY A 172 11.18 2.86 -12.53
N THR A 173 12.44 2.53 -12.28
CA THR A 173 12.83 1.62 -11.21
C THR A 173 14.05 2.14 -10.46
N THR A 174 14.08 1.91 -9.15
CA THR A 174 15.25 2.17 -8.31
C THR A 174 15.27 1.24 -7.11
N THR A 175 16.44 0.98 -6.54
CA THR A 175 16.58 0.10 -5.38
C THR A 175 15.80 0.67 -4.18
N PRO A 176 14.85 -0.09 -3.59
CA PRO A 176 14.12 0.35 -2.42
C PRO A 176 14.99 0.36 -1.17
N ASP A 177 14.81 1.40 -0.34
CA ASP A 177 15.41 1.49 0.99
C ASP A 177 14.58 0.71 2.01
N SER A 178 14.61 -0.61 1.85
CA SER A 178 13.80 -1.54 2.66
C SER A 178 14.13 -1.48 4.15
N ASP A 179 15.38 -1.20 4.49
CA ASP A 179 15.83 -1.13 5.89
C ASP A 179 15.24 0.09 6.60
N ARG A 180 15.05 1.20 5.87
CA ARG A 180 14.38 2.39 6.41
C ARG A 180 12.87 2.25 6.46
N LEU A 181 12.27 1.59 5.46
CA LEU A 181 10.83 1.74 5.20
C LEU A 181 9.97 0.53 5.55
N LEU A 182 10.54 -0.67 5.70
CA LEU A 182 9.74 -1.85 6.00
C LEU A 182 9.47 -1.97 7.52
N PRO A 183 8.20 -1.90 7.95
CA PRO A 183 7.83 -2.07 9.34
C PRO A 183 7.98 -3.53 9.75
N ALA A 184 8.13 -3.78 11.05
CA ALA A 184 7.70 -5.05 11.61
C ALA A 184 6.18 -5.00 11.81
N TYR A 185 5.54 -6.16 11.85
CA TYR A 185 4.10 -6.25 12.10
C TYR A 185 3.79 -7.10 13.31
N SER A 186 2.70 -6.78 13.98
CA SER A 186 2.07 -7.68 14.94
C SER A 186 0.89 -8.41 14.33
N TRP A 187 0.59 -9.58 14.88
CA TRP A 187 -0.59 -10.37 14.57
C TRP A 187 -0.96 -11.25 15.76
N GLY A 188 -2.24 -11.59 15.84
CA GLY A 188 -2.85 -12.27 16.98
C GLY A 188 -4.08 -11.50 17.46
N THR A 189 -4.74 -12.05 18.47
CA THR A 189 -5.88 -11.41 19.15
C THR A 189 -5.51 -11.13 20.60
N ALA A 190 -6.22 -10.24 21.29
CA ALA A 190 -6.03 -10.01 22.72
C ALA A 190 -6.25 -11.28 23.58
N THR A 191 -6.90 -12.30 23.02
CA THR A 191 -7.11 -13.61 23.64
C THR A 191 -5.98 -14.61 23.38
N ASP A 192 -5.09 -14.32 22.43
CA ASP A 192 -3.90 -15.11 22.10
C ASP A 192 -2.63 -14.38 22.51
N VAL A 193 -1.51 -15.11 22.53
CA VAL A 193 -0.19 -14.45 22.64
C VAL A 193 0.03 -13.66 21.35
N GLU A 194 0.08 -12.33 21.46
CA GLU A 194 0.42 -11.47 20.34
C GLU A 194 1.86 -11.76 19.88
N HIS A 195 2.04 -11.87 18.57
CA HIS A 195 3.34 -12.14 17.96
C HIS A 195 3.79 -10.94 17.16
N VAL A 196 5.09 -10.67 17.20
CA VAL A 196 5.74 -9.77 16.25
C VAL A 196 6.46 -10.58 15.18
N THR A 197 6.42 -10.07 13.96
CA THR A 197 7.05 -10.71 12.80
C THR A 197 7.78 -9.68 11.96
N ASP A 198 8.85 -10.11 11.29
CA ASP A 198 9.46 -9.28 10.25
C ASP A 198 8.49 -9.09 9.07
N PHE A 199 8.78 -8.13 8.20
CA PHE A 199 7.91 -7.76 7.10
C PHE A 199 7.56 -8.97 6.23
N SER A 200 8.54 -9.85 6.01
CA SER A 200 8.37 -11.06 5.19
C SER A 200 7.46 -12.13 5.82
N GLY A 201 7.22 -12.04 7.13
CA GLY A 201 6.50 -13.05 7.89
C GLY A 201 7.32 -14.30 8.24
N LYS A 202 8.59 -14.37 7.86
CA LYS A 202 9.43 -15.59 8.00
C LYS A 202 10.06 -15.73 9.38
N ARG A 203 10.28 -14.61 10.08
CA ARG A 203 10.84 -14.60 11.43
C ARG A 203 9.82 -13.99 12.36
N SER A 204 9.38 -14.78 13.33
CA SER A 204 8.33 -14.41 14.27
C SER A 204 8.70 -14.87 15.68
N ARG A 205 8.23 -14.12 16.67
CA ARG A 205 8.34 -14.46 18.10
C ARG A 205 7.20 -13.82 18.89
N PRO A 206 6.93 -14.27 20.12
CA PRO A 206 6.03 -13.54 21.02
C PRO A 206 6.45 -12.07 21.16
N ALA A 207 5.46 -11.19 21.15
CA ALA A 207 5.62 -9.77 21.41
C ALA A 207 5.91 -9.56 22.91
N SER A 208 6.79 -8.61 23.21
CA SER A 208 6.79 -7.99 24.54
C SER A 208 5.59 -7.07 24.70
N GLU A 209 5.27 -6.68 25.93
CA GLU A 209 4.16 -5.76 26.23
C GLU A 209 4.30 -4.42 25.48
N VAL A 210 5.52 -3.87 25.42
CA VAL A 210 5.80 -2.63 24.67
C VAL A 210 5.58 -2.83 23.17
N GLU A 211 5.97 -3.99 22.63
CA GLU A 211 5.80 -4.28 21.20
C GLU A 211 4.34 -4.48 20.81
N ALA A 212 3.54 -5.13 21.67
CA ALA A 212 2.09 -5.27 21.48
C ALA A 212 1.38 -3.91 21.33
N GLU A 213 1.86 -2.88 22.04
CA GLU A 213 1.28 -1.53 21.96
C GLU A 213 1.81 -0.67 20.81
N THR A 214 3.04 -0.95 20.34
CA THR A 214 3.76 -0.03 19.44
C THR A 214 4.01 -0.57 18.04
N VAL A 215 4.00 -1.89 17.86
CA VAL A 215 4.17 -2.51 16.54
C VAL A 215 2.81 -2.53 15.84
N PRO A 216 2.70 -2.00 14.61
CA PRO A 216 1.43 -1.94 13.92
C PRO A 216 0.93 -3.35 13.57
N HIS A 217 -0.39 -3.55 13.65
CA HIS A 217 -1.01 -4.74 13.08
C HIS A 217 -0.83 -4.77 11.56
N ARG A 218 -0.61 -5.97 11.01
CA ARG A 218 -0.57 -6.13 9.55
C ARG A 218 -1.95 -5.91 8.95
N MET A 219 -2.09 -4.91 8.09
CA MET A 219 -3.32 -4.60 7.37
C MET A 219 -3.03 -4.39 5.89
N VAL A 220 -3.84 -5.01 5.03
CA VAL A 220 -3.84 -4.76 3.58
C VAL A 220 -5.07 -3.94 3.25
N VAL A 221 -4.89 -2.83 2.53
CA VAL A 221 -6.00 -1.98 2.11
C VAL A 221 -6.32 -2.09 0.64
N SER A 222 -7.52 -1.65 0.29
CA SER A 222 -7.85 -1.31 -1.09
C SER A 222 -6.96 -0.15 -1.58
N PRO A 223 -6.41 -0.20 -2.80
CA PRO A 223 -5.62 0.90 -3.35
C PRO A 223 -6.45 2.18 -3.54
N PHE A 224 -7.79 2.08 -3.53
CA PHE A 224 -8.66 3.24 -3.49
C PHE A 224 -8.48 4.10 -2.23
N PHE A 225 -8.19 3.49 -1.07
CA PHE A 225 -7.90 4.24 0.15
C PHE A 225 -6.57 4.99 0.07
N VAL A 226 -5.60 4.46 -0.67
CA VAL A 226 -4.35 5.19 -0.95
C VAL A 226 -4.63 6.43 -1.80
N ASP A 227 -5.51 6.36 -2.81
CA ASP A 227 -5.90 7.53 -3.61
C ASP A 227 -6.57 8.62 -2.76
N ILE A 228 -7.48 8.24 -1.85
CA ILE A 228 -8.13 9.20 -0.95
C ILE A 228 -7.12 9.80 0.03
N ALA A 229 -6.22 8.98 0.59
CA ALA A 229 -5.16 9.46 1.47
C ALA A 229 -4.25 10.47 0.75
N VAL A 230 -3.92 10.23 -0.52
CA VAL A 230 -3.16 11.19 -1.34
C VAL A 230 -3.90 12.53 -1.48
N ARG A 231 -5.20 12.50 -1.76
CA ARG A 231 -6.03 13.73 -1.80
C ARG A 231 -6.05 14.45 -0.45
N ALA A 232 -6.07 13.70 0.64
CA ALA A 232 -6.04 14.26 1.99
C ALA A 232 -4.70 14.92 2.33
N VAL A 233 -3.58 14.33 1.90
CA VAL A 233 -2.23 14.91 2.07
C VAL A 233 -2.14 16.31 1.43
N VAL A 234 -2.72 16.49 0.24
CA VAL A 234 -2.68 17.78 -0.47
C VAL A 234 -3.83 18.72 -0.07
N GLY A 235 -4.65 18.34 0.92
CA GLY A 235 -5.73 19.19 1.44
C GLY A 235 -6.97 19.28 0.55
N LEU A 236 -7.17 18.36 -0.40
CA LEU A 236 -8.37 18.32 -1.24
C LEU A 236 -9.57 17.68 -0.55
N VAL A 237 -9.33 16.82 0.43
CA VAL A 237 -10.34 16.21 1.30
C VAL A 237 -9.80 16.15 2.73
N ASP A 238 -10.69 16.04 3.72
CA ASP A 238 -10.27 15.83 5.10
C ASP A 238 -9.67 14.44 5.30
N TRP A 239 -8.67 14.35 6.19
CA TRP A 239 -8.09 13.07 6.56
C TRP A 239 -9.05 12.25 7.42
N HIS A 240 -9.51 11.11 6.91
CA HIS A 240 -10.43 10.23 7.63
C HIS A 240 -9.69 9.34 8.65
N PRO A 241 -10.22 9.12 9.88
CA PRO A 241 -9.61 8.27 10.89
C PRO A 241 -9.33 6.83 10.41
N ASP A 242 -10.17 6.29 9.54
CA ASP A 242 -9.97 4.94 8.98
C ASP A 242 -8.68 4.83 8.16
N PHE A 243 -8.12 5.94 7.67
CA PHE A 243 -6.87 5.95 6.92
C PHE A 243 -5.65 6.20 7.81
N GLU A 244 -5.81 6.30 9.13
CA GLU A 244 -4.69 6.65 10.01
C GLU A 244 -3.54 5.65 9.93
N HIS A 245 -3.85 4.37 9.69
CA HIS A 245 -2.84 3.31 9.50
C HIS A 245 -2.04 3.47 8.20
N LEU A 246 -2.51 4.27 7.23
CA LEU A 246 -1.77 4.64 6.02
C LEU A 246 -0.85 5.84 6.23
N ARG A 247 -1.10 6.69 7.24
CA ARG A 247 -0.24 7.84 7.51
C ARG A 247 1.13 7.32 7.91
N TYR A 248 2.16 7.72 7.17
CA TYR A 248 3.50 7.29 7.54
C TYR A 248 3.89 7.89 8.90
N ARG A 249 4.29 7.02 9.81
CA ARG A 249 4.84 7.34 11.13
C ARG A 249 6.05 6.44 11.35
N ALA A 250 7.00 6.89 12.15
CA ALA A 250 8.10 6.03 12.56
C ALA A 250 7.55 4.87 13.42
N THR A 251 7.47 3.69 12.84
CA THR A 251 7.10 2.44 13.51
C THR A 251 8.33 1.56 13.68
N PRO A 252 8.33 0.61 14.63
CA PRO A 252 9.40 -0.37 14.75
C PRO A 252 9.68 -1.05 13.41
N ARG A 253 10.92 -0.98 12.94
CA ARG A 253 11.31 -1.52 11.63
C ARG A 253 11.68 -2.98 11.75
N SER A 254 11.47 -3.71 10.66
CA SER A 254 11.83 -5.13 10.58
C SER A 254 13.30 -5.38 10.91
N VAL A 255 14.19 -4.52 10.45
CA VAL A 255 15.63 -4.65 10.67
C VAL A 255 16.05 -4.39 12.11
N ASP A 256 15.29 -3.57 12.85
CA ASP A 256 15.59 -3.25 14.25
C ASP A 256 15.17 -4.41 15.17
N LEU A 257 13.98 -4.99 14.93
CA LEU A 257 13.47 -6.10 15.74
C LEU A 257 14.04 -7.46 15.33
N PHE A 258 14.44 -7.59 14.06
CA PHE A 258 14.97 -8.81 13.47
C PHE A 258 16.20 -8.49 12.61
N PRO A 259 17.36 -8.19 13.23
CA PRO A 259 18.58 -7.87 12.49
C PRO A 259 19.00 -9.02 11.56
N ARG A 260 19.68 -8.68 10.46
CA ARG A 260 20.23 -9.67 9.53
C ARG A 260 21.39 -10.39 10.22
N THR A 261 21.32 -11.71 10.33
CA THR A 261 22.40 -12.56 10.86
C THR A 261 23.49 -12.79 9.81
#